data_AF-A0A7R9WVV7-F1
#
_entry.id   AF-A0A7R9WVV7-F1
#
_cell.length_a   1.000
_cell.length_b   1.000
_cell.length_c   1.000
_cell.angle_alpha   90.00
_cell.angle_beta   90.00
_cell.angle_gamma   90.00
#
_symmetry.space_group_name_H-M   'P 1'
#
loop_
_entity.id
_entity.type
_entity.pdbx_description
1 polymer ?
#
loop_
_entity_poly.entity_id
_entity_poly.type
_entity_poly.pdbx_seq_one_letter_code
_entity_poly.pdbx_strand_id
1 'polypeptide(L)'
;IMENVVCPTLLKRRLRQIWEKRTKSDYSIVREIIFSDVYEDSRGRIEEGERDEILYDTLYRYLVLFGVPDRAPGKTSSKVWNALVECLLTGKREGRTRANLANDSAIFECHRNEYSLSHGTNEHIRKARQKLEKLEGGMEVLVGLTSFDPTQRASALDVLNSKFMEPLREQVKGGQCYAPNDDVRSYSVAQIST
;
A
#
# COMPACT_ATOMS: atom_id res chain seq x y z
N ILE A 1 -8.50 13.33 4.44
CA ILE A 1 -8.23 12.56 5.70
C ILE A 1 -6.74 12.57 6.06
N MET A 2 -5.82 12.20 5.16
CA MET A 2 -4.37 12.16 5.44
C MET A 2 -3.57 13.22 4.68
N GLU A 3 -4.19 14.36 4.37
CA GLU A 3 -3.56 15.42 3.57
C GLU A 3 -2.24 15.90 4.19
N ASN A 4 -2.19 16.01 5.52
CA ASN A 4 -1.00 16.46 6.26
C ASN A 4 0.06 15.37 6.49
N VAL A 5 -0.22 14.11 6.14
CA VAL A 5 0.74 13.01 6.31
C VAL A 5 1.65 12.98 5.09
N VAL A 6 2.86 13.51 5.24
CA VAL A 6 3.87 13.64 4.18
C VAL A 6 5.06 12.74 4.48
N CYS A 7 5.69 12.18 3.44
CA CYS A 7 6.86 11.33 3.58
C CYS A 7 8.02 12.10 4.26
N PRO A 8 8.54 11.61 5.40
CA PRO A 8 9.60 12.26 6.15
C PRO A 8 10.87 12.46 5.31
N THR A 9 11.61 13.54 5.60
CA THR A 9 12.67 14.05 4.72
C THR A 9 13.78 13.03 4.46
N LEU A 10 14.19 12.27 5.48
CA LEU A 10 15.27 11.32 5.31
C LEU A 10 14.82 10.11 4.50
N LEU A 11 13.65 9.55 4.79
CA LEU A 11 13.08 8.46 3.99
C LEU A 11 12.91 8.91 2.54
N LYS A 12 12.30 10.08 2.30
CA LYS A 12 12.14 10.67 0.97
C LYS A 12 13.48 10.75 0.26
N ARG A 13 14.51 11.32 0.89
CA ARG A 13 15.87 11.40 0.33
C ARG A 13 16.46 10.03 -0.03
N ARG A 14 16.28 9.01 0.82
CA ARG A 14 16.76 7.64 0.53
C ARG A 14 16.05 7.03 -0.67
N LEU A 15 14.73 7.19 -0.76
CA LEU A 15 13.94 6.70 -1.89
C LEU A 15 14.34 7.41 -3.19
N ARG A 16 14.60 8.73 -3.18
CA ARG A 16 15.13 9.46 -4.34
C ARG A 16 16.42 8.85 -4.87
N GLN A 17 17.36 8.51 -3.96
CA GLN A 17 18.62 7.86 -4.33
C GLN A 17 18.46 6.46 -4.93
N ILE A 18 17.30 5.83 -4.77
CA ILE A 18 17.01 4.49 -5.30
C ILE A 18 16.23 4.62 -6.62
N TRP A 19 15.14 5.37 -6.61
CA TRP A 19 14.18 5.47 -7.72
C TRP A 19 14.61 6.42 -8.84
N GLU A 20 15.29 7.53 -8.53
CA GLU A 20 15.60 8.54 -9.56
C GLU A 20 16.92 8.26 -10.32
N LYS A 21 17.61 7.16 -10.02
CA LYS A 21 18.89 6.82 -10.65
C LYS A 21 18.74 6.60 -12.15
N ARG A 22 19.54 7.32 -12.95
CA ARG A 22 19.59 7.23 -14.42
C ARG A 22 20.21 5.95 -14.96
N THR A 23 21.03 5.26 -14.17
CA THR A 23 21.61 3.96 -14.56
C THR A 23 20.52 2.91 -14.69
N LYS A 24 20.66 1.91 -15.60
CA LYS A 24 19.76 0.74 -15.67
C LYS A 24 19.48 0.23 -14.26
N SER A 25 18.26 0.47 -13.79
CA SER A 25 17.80 0.11 -12.46
C SER A 25 16.47 -0.63 -12.62
N ASP A 26 16.16 -1.47 -11.64
CA ASP A 26 14.89 -2.20 -11.59
C ASP A 26 13.68 -1.26 -11.35
N TYR A 27 13.92 0.06 -11.30
CA TYR A 27 12.93 1.10 -11.00
C TYR A 27 12.75 2.09 -12.16
N SER A 28 13.08 1.72 -13.41
CA SER A 28 12.95 2.62 -14.57
C SER A 28 11.54 3.18 -14.75
N ILE A 29 10.51 2.34 -14.59
CA ILE A 29 9.10 2.74 -14.69
C ILE A 29 8.76 3.76 -13.59
N VAL A 30 9.21 3.51 -12.36
CA VAL A 30 9.00 4.44 -11.23
C VAL A 30 9.64 5.78 -11.53
N ARG A 31 10.85 5.77 -12.10
CA ARG A 31 11.53 6.99 -12.54
C ARG A 31 10.73 7.71 -13.61
N GLU A 32 10.26 7.01 -14.65
CA GLU A 32 9.46 7.62 -15.72
C GLU A 32 8.21 8.32 -15.19
N ILE A 33 7.54 7.73 -14.19
CA ILE A 33 6.38 8.36 -13.54
C ILE A 33 6.78 9.65 -12.81
N ILE A 34 7.85 9.62 -12.01
CA ILE A 34 8.32 10.79 -11.24
C ILE A 34 8.71 11.97 -12.16
N PHE A 35 9.23 11.66 -13.35
CA PHE A 35 9.71 12.63 -14.33
C PHE A 35 8.74 12.83 -15.51
N SER A 36 7.49 12.36 -15.40
CA SER A 36 6.52 12.37 -16.52
C SER A 36 6.23 13.78 -17.04
N ASP A 37 6.18 14.77 -16.14
CA ASP A 37 5.97 16.18 -16.46
C ASP A 37 7.27 17.00 -16.40
N VAL A 38 8.45 16.35 -16.44
CA VAL A 38 9.75 17.03 -16.37
C VAL A 38 10.45 16.99 -17.72
N TYR A 39 10.68 18.17 -18.30
CA TYR A 39 11.41 18.34 -19.55
C TYR A 39 12.86 18.72 -19.25
N GLU A 40 13.80 17.92 -19.76
CA GLU A 40 15.24 18.13 -19.57
C GLU A 40 15.90 18.60 -20.87
N ASP A 41 16.81 19.58 -20.78
CA ASP A 41 17.63 20.05 -21.90
C ASP A 41 18.63 18.96 -22.36
N SER A 42 19.30 19.20 -23.49
CA SER A 42 20.35 18.30 -24.01
C SER A 42 21.54 18.06 -23.06
N ARG A 43 21.65 18.83 -21.98
CA ARG A 43 22.66 18.70 -20.92
C ARG A 43 22.08 18.05 -19.65
N GLY A 44 20.81 17.64 -19.68
CA GLY A 44 20.10 16.98 -18.59
C GLY A 44 19.69 17.91 -17.45
N ARG A 45 19.60 19.23 -17.69
CA ARG A 45 19.05 20.21 -16.74
C ARG A 45 17.55 20.37 -16.97
N ILE A 46 16.79 20.51 -15.89
CA ILE A 46 15.34 20.71 -15.96
C ILE A 46 15.09 22.09 -16.61
N GLU A 47 14.38 22.07 -17.73
CA GLU A 47 13.97 23.26 -18.50
C GLU A 47 12.54 23.66 -18.11
N GLU A 48 11.65 22.69 -17.94
CA GLU A 48 10.26 22.89 -17.55
C GLU A 48 9.76 21.73 -16.67
N GLY A 49 8.85 22.04 -15.73
CA GLY A 49 8.21 21.06 -14.87
C GLY A 49 8.86 20.84 -13.51
N GLU A 50 8.14 20.14 -12.63
CA GLU A 50 8.58 19.75 -11.29
C GLU A 50 8.48 18.24 -11.11
N ARG A 51 9.35 17.70 -10.25
CA ARG A 51 9.36 16.26 -9.96
C ARG A 51 8.13 15.91 -9.12
N ASP A 52 7.44 14.84 -9.49
CA ASP A 52 6.29 14.40 -8.72
C ASP A 52 6.73 13.82 -7.35
N GLU A 53 6.21 14.41 -6.27
CA GLU A 53 6.43 13.94 -4.90
C GLU A 53 5.34 12.97 -4.40
N ILE A 54 4.22 12.85 -5.13
CA ILE A 54 3.01 12.11 -4.72
C ILE A 54 3.33 10.65 -4.46
N LEU A 55 4.22 10.03 -5.24
CA LEU A 55 4.56 8.61 -5.06
C LEU A 55 5.21 8.33 -3.70
N TYR A 56 6.09 9.23 -3.23
CA TYR A 56 6.74 9.10 -1.93
C TYR A 56 5.73 9.20 -0.80
N ASP A 57 4.84 10.19 -0.89
CA ASP A 57 3.80 10.42 0.11
C ASP A 57 2.75 9.31 0.09
N THR A 58 2.42 8.77 -1.08
CA THR A 58 1.48 7.64 -1.24
C THR A 58 2.03 6.38 -0.59
N LEU A 59 3.29 6.02 -0.86
CA LEU A 59 3.93 4.89 -0.18
C LEU A 59 3.96 5.10 1.34
N TYR A 60 4.33 6.30 1.78
CA TYR A 60 4.41 6.59 3.21
C TYR A 60 3.05 6.51 3.90
N ARG A 61 2.00 7.12 3.32
CA ARG A 61 0.62 7.05 3.83
C ARG A 61 0.12 5.62 3.89
N TYR A 62 0.43 4.80 2.88
CA TYR A 62 0.12 3.37 2.91
C TYR A 62 0.76 2.68 4.13
N LEU A 63 2.05 2.92 4.40
CA LEU A 63 2.75 2.33 5.55
C LEU A 63 2.22 2.85 6.90
N VAL A 64 1.77 4.11 6.95
CA VAL A 64 1.12 4.67 8.15
C VAL A 64 -0.22 3.98 8.41
N LEU A 65 -1.03 3.79 7.37
CA LEU A 65 -2.35 3.15 7.47
C LEU A 65 -2.22 1.67 7.85
N PHE A 66 -1.47 0.90 7.06
CA PHE A 66 -1.46 -0.56 7.13
C PHE A 66 -0.28 -1.13 7.95
N GLY A 67 0.68 -0.28 8.32
CA GLY A 67 1.92 -0.71 8.96
C GLY A 67 3.01 -1.10 7.97
N VAL A 68 4.23 -1.28 8.48
CA VAL A 68 5.32 -1.90 7.72
C VAL A 68 5.16 -3.42 7.83
N PRO A 69 5.11 -4.16 6.71
CA PRO A 69 5.00 -5.62 6.78
C PRO A 69 6.14 -6.25 7.60
N ASP A 70 5.87 -7.34 8.33
CA ASP A 70 6.90 -8.00 9.15
C ASP A 70 8.00 -8.67 8.32
N ARG A 71 7.72 -8.97 7.06
CA ARG A 71 8.64 -9.61 6.12
C ARG A 71 8.77 -8.77 4.86
N ALA A 72 10.00 -8.68 4.35
CA ALA A 72 10.21 -8.13 3.02
C ALA A 72 9.45 -9.00 2.01
N PRO A 73 8.72 -8.40 1.05
CA PRO A 73 8.19 -9.18 -0.06
C PRO A 73 9.36 -9.70 -0.91
N GLY A 74 9.43 -11.02 -1.10
CA GLY A 74 10.43 -11.68 -1.96
C GLY A 74 11.67 -12.24 -1.25
N LYS A 75 12.52 -12.93 -2.03
CA LYS A 75 13.68 -13.71 -1.56
C LYS A 75 14.94 -12.89 -1.24
N THR A 76 14.98 -11.61 -1.61
CA THR A 76 16.14 -10.73 -1.42
C THR A 76 15.67 -9.37 -0.89
N SER A 77 16.25 -8.89 0.21
CA SER A 77 15.92 -7.60 0.81
C SER A 77 16.19 -6.47 -0.19
N SER A 78 15.12 -5.91 -0.79
CA SER A 78 15.24 -4.86 -1.80
C SER A 78 15.85 -3.58 -1.21
N LYS A 79 16.50 -2.76 -2.04
CA LYS A 79 17.08 -1.47 -1.60
C LYS A 79 16.02 -0.56 -0.96
N VAL A 80 14.80 -0.60 -1.49
CA VAL A 80 13.64 0.12 -0.96
C VAL A 80 13.29 -0.41 0.43
N TRP A 81 13.20 -1.73 0.60
CA TRP A 81 12.90 -2.34 1.89
C TRP A 81 13.91 -1.94 2.98
N ASN A 82 15.20 -1.99 2.65
CA ASN A 82 16.26 -1.59 3.57
C ASN A 82 16.13 -0.11 3.96
N ALA A 83 15.81 0.78 3.01
CA ALA A 83 15.57 2.18 3.33
C ALA A 83 14.37 2.38 4.27
N LEU A 84 13.28 1.62 4.09
CA LEU A 84 12.11 1.66 4.98
C LEU A 84 12.46 1.21 6.40
N VAL A 85 13.10 0.05 6.54
CA VAL A 85 13.51 -0.49 7.84
C VAL A 85 14.48 0.47 8.53
N GLU A 86 15.50 0.96 7.83
CA GLU A 86 16.48 1.89 8.37
C GLU A 86 15.83 3.18 8.88
N CYS A 87 14.96 3.81 8.09
CA CYS A 87 14.42 5.13 8.43
C CYS A 87 13.24 5.05 9.42
N LEU A 88 12.40 4.02 9.32
CA LEU A 88 11.15 3.95 10.09
C LEU A 88 11.26 3.08 11.34
N LEU A 89 12.00 1.97 11.28
CA LEU A 89 12.00 0.95 12.34
C LEU A 89 13.25 0.98 13.23
N THR A 90 14.42 1.39 12.70
CA THR A 90 15.70 1.27 13.44
C THR A 90 16.11 2.49 14.26
N GLY A 91 15.16 3.32 14.70
CA GLY A 91 15.38 4.61 15.39
C GLY A 91 16.15 4.60 16.74
N LYS A 92 16.74 3.48 17.17
CA LYS A 92 17.41 3.32 18.48
C LYS A 92 18.85 2.77 18.37
N ARG A 93 19.75 3.44 17.66
CA ARG A 93 21.19 3.15 17.77
C ARG A 93 21.97 4.42 18.05
N GLU A 94 22.67 4.43 19.18
CA GLU A 94 23.42 5.55 19.72
C GLU A 94 24.48 6.06 18.72
N GLY A 95 24.48 7.36 18.42
CA GLY A 95 25.47 8.00 17.55
C GLY A 95 25.01 9.34 16.94
N ARG A 96 25.91 10.33 16.91
CA ARG A 96 25.64 11.74 16.54
C ARG A 96 25.14 11.95 15.10
N THR A 97 25.36 11.00 14.19
CA THR A 97 24.89 11.07 12.78
C THR A 97 23.42 10.68 12.60
N ARG A 98 22.72 10.27 13.68
CA ARG A 98 21.35 9.69 13.65
C ARG A 98 20.22 10.57 14.19
N ALA A 99 20.47 11.82 14.60
CA ALA A 99 19.40 12.69 15.12
C ALA A 99 18.20 12.79 14.14
N ASN A 100 18.48 12.84 12.83
CA ASN A 100 17.45 12.86 11.79
C ASN A 100 16.77 11.49 11.55
N LEU A 101 17.45 10.36 11.81
CA LEU A 101 16.82 9.02 11.75
C LEU A 101 15.83 8.83 12.91
N ALA A 102 16.22 9.27 14.11
CA ALA A 102 15.33 9.23 15.28
C ALA A 102 14.08 10.09 15.05
N ASN A 103 14.21 11.17 14.26
CA ASN A 103 13.10 12.04 13.89
C ASN A 103 12.09 11.35 12.95
N ASP A 104 12.53 10.74 11.84
CA ASP A 104 11.62 10.06 10.90
C ASP A 104 10.83 8.91 11.56
N SER A 105 11.50 8.11 12.40
CA SER A 105 10.86 7.03 13.16
C SER A 105 9.85 7.56 14.18
N ALA A 106 10.17 8.63 14.90
CA ALA A 106 9.24 9.27 15.84
C ALA A 106 8.02 9.90 15.13
N ILE A 107 8.25 10.58 13.99
CA ILE A 107 7.19 11.14 13.15
C ILE A 107 6.28 10.01 12.64
N PHE A 108 6.87 8.90 12.18
CA PHE A 108 6.11 7.74 11.72
C PHE A 108 5.23 7.14 12.82
N GLU A 109 5.77 6.94 14.02
CA GLU A 109 4.97 6.45 15.15
C GLU A 109 3.86 7.44 15.55
N CYS A 110 4.14 8.74 15.54
CA CYS A 110 3.11 9.77 15.77
C CYS A 110 1.98 9.67 14.75
N HIS A 111 2.30 9.65 13.46
CA HIS A 111 1.31 9.49 12.40
C HIS A 111 0.56 8.15 12.48
N ARG A 112 1.23 7.06 12.88
CA ARG A 112 0.58 5.76 13.08
C ARG A 112 -0.40 5.77 14.24
N ASN A 113 -0.06 6.37 15.37
CA ASN A 113 -0.96 6.49 16.52
C ASN A 113 -2.22 7.30 16.18
N GLU A 114 -2.14 8.18 15.19
CA GLU A 114 -3.27 8.94 14.71
C GLU A 114 -4.06 8.19 13.61
N TYR A 115 -3.38 7.69 12.58
CA TYR A 115 -4.03 7.25 11.33
C TYR A 115 -3.99 5.75 11.07
N SER A 116 -3.30 4.94 11.87
CA SER A 116 -3.21 3.49 11.59
C SER A 116 -4.59 2.84 11.58
N LEU A 117 -4.86 2.00 10.59
CA LEU A 117 -6.13 1.30 10.46
C LEU A 117 -6.40 0.41 11.68
N SER A 118 -5.38 -0.24 12.24
CA SER A 118 -5.52 -1.17 13.36
C SER A 118 -5.77 -0.49 14.71
N HIS A 119 -5.11 0.63 15.00
CA HIS A 119 -5.16 1.25 16.34
C HIS A 119 -5.28 2.79 16.37
N GLY A 120 -5.27 3.44 15.20
CA GLY A 120 -5.30 4.90 15.07
C GLY A 120 -6.49 5.55 15.79
N THR A 121 -6.25 6.76 16.27
CA THR A 121 -7.17 7.57 17.09
C THR A 121 -8.00 8.58 16.30
N ASN A 122 -7.62 8.88 15.05
CA ASN A 122 -8.36 9.78 14.18
C ASN A 122 -9.83 9.35 14.04
N GLU A 123 -10.75 10.30 14.16
CA GLU A 123 -12.18 10.00 14.22
C GLU A 123 -12.69 9.24 12.98
N HIS A 124 -12.24 9.63 11.78
CA HIS A 124 -12.67 9.01 10.54
C HIS A 124 -12.11 7.60 10.39
N ILE A 125 -10.83 7.40 10.72
CA ILE A 125 -10.19 6.08 10.71
C ILE A 125 -10.87 5.16 11.72
N ARG A 126 -11.09 5.62 12.95
CA ARG A 126 -11.77 4.84 13.99
C ARG A 126 -13.18 4.45 13.58
N LYS A 127 -13.97 5.37 13.01
CA LYS A 127 -15.32 5.08 12.50
C LYS A 127 -15.29 4.08 11.35
N ALA A 128 -14.32 4.21 10.43
CA ALA A 128 -14.16 3.28 9.31
C ALA A 128 -13.79 1.87 9.82
N ARG A 129 -12.80 1.76 10.72
CA ARG A 129 -12.43 0.50 11.40
C ARG A 129 -13.65 -0.16 12.04
N GLN A 130 -14.38 0.56 12.88
CA GLN A 130 -15.57 0.03 13.56
C GLN A 130 -16.67 -0.45 12.59
N LYS A 131 -16.83 0.22 11.44
CA LYS A 131 -17.78 -0.23 10.41
C LYS A 131 -17.32 -1.52 9.73
N LEU A 132 -16.03 -1.63 9.42
CA LEU A 132 -15.45 -2.83 8.81
C LEU A 132 -15.50 -4.02 9.77
N GLU A 133 -15.20 -3.82 11.06
CA GLU A 133 -15.24 -4.87 12.07
C GLU A 133 -16.65 -5.42 12.34
N LYS A 134 -17.70 -4.63 12.08
CA LYS A 134 -19.09 -5.08 12.16
C LYS A 134 -19.51 -5.98 11.01
N LEU A 135 -18.77 -5.97 9.91
CA LEU A 135 -19.04 -6.79 8.73
C LEU A 135 -18.13 -8.01 8.78
N GLU A 136 -18.70 -9.20 8.94
CA GLU A 136 -17.90 -10.43 9.02
C GLU A 136 -17.05 -10.59 7.75
N GLY A 137 -15.74 -10.73 7.91
CA GLY A 137 -14.80 -10.82 6.78
C GLY A 137 -14.42 -9.47 6.14
N GLY A 138 -14.99 -8.34 6.59
CA GLY A 138 -14.78 -7.04 5.95
C GLY A 138 -13.37 -6.48 6.10
N MET A 139 -12.77 -6.67 7.28
CA MET A 139 -11.38 -6.26 7.52
C MET A 139 -10.42 -7.15 6.71
N GLU A 140 -10.68 -8.45 6.67
CA GLU A 140 -9.87 -9.44 5.95
C GLU A 140 -9.85 -9.16 4.45
N VAL A 141 -11.01 -8.84 3.86
CA VAL A 141 -11.10 -8.43 2.45
C VAL A 141 -10.29 -7.16 2.18
N LEU A 142 -10.43 -6.13 3.03
CA LEU A 142 -9.68 -4.89 2.86
C LEU A 142 -8.17 -5.15 2.91
N VAL A 143 -7.69 -5.82 3.96
CA VAL A 143 -6.26 -6.13 4.14
C VAL A 143 -5.74 -6.98 2.99
N GLY A 144 -6.51 -7.97 2.53
CA GLY A 144 -6.17 -8.80 1.38
C GLY A 144 -6.04 -8.01 0.08
N LEU A 145 -7.01 -7.14 -0.22
CA LEU A 145 -6.99 -6.27 -1.40
C LEU A 145 -5.83 -5.27 -1.39
N THR A 146 -5.45 -4.80 -0.21
CA THR A 146 -4.36 -3.84 -0.04
C THR A 146 -3.04 -4.50 0.31
N SER A 147 -2.86 -5.80 0.11
CA SER A 147 -1.58 -6.46 0.42
C SER A 147 -0.41 -5.82 -0.33
N PHE A 148 0.68 -5.60 0.42
CA PHE A 148 1.92 -5.05 -0.10
C PHE A 148 2.60 -6.00 -1.08
N ASP A 149 2.59 -7.30 -0.78
CA ASP A 149 3.05 -8.34 -1.69
C ASP A 149 1.95 -8.64 -2.73
N PRO A 150 2.18 -8.36 -4.02
CA PRO A 150 1.18 -8.61 -5.08
C PRO A 150 0.78 -10.09 -5.16
N THR A 151 1.67 -11.01 -4.80
CA THR A 151 1.38 -12.46 -4.82
C THR A 151 0.46 -12.89 -3.68
N GLN A 152 0.33 -12.07 -2.65
CA GLN A 152 -0.57 -12.27 -1.51
C GLN A 152 -1.83 -11.40 -1.60
N ARG A 153 -1.96 -10.60 -2.66
CA ARG A 153 -3.11 -9.72 -2.84
C ARG A 153 -4.33 -10.53 -3.24
N ALA A 154 -5.44 -10.30 -2.55
CA ALA A 154 -6.71 -10.97 -2.85
C ALA A 154 -7.12 -10.69 -4.31
N SER A 155 -7.42 -11.76 -5.04
CA SER A 155 -8.00 -11.69 -6.37
C SER A 155 -9.50 -11.36 -6.28
N ALA A 156 -10.11 -11.00 -7.42
CA ALA A 156 -11.55 -10.83 -7.49
C ALA A 156 -12.30 -12.10 -7.04
N LEU A 157 -11.77 -13.29 -7.37
CA LEU A 157 -12.36 -14.56 -6.99
C LEU A 157 -12.27 -14.80 -5.48
N ASP A 158 -11.15 -14.44 -4.84
CA ASP A 158 -11.00 -14.54 -3.37
C ASP A 158 -12.01 -13.64 -2.66
N VAL A 159 -12.21 -12.42 -3.16
CA VAL A 159 -13.19 -11.47 -2.59
C VAL A 159 -14.62 -11.99 -2.76
N LEU A 160 -15.00 -12.47 -3.94
CA LEU A 160 -16.34 -13.04 -4.17
C LEU A 160 -16.63 -14.26 -3.29
N ASN A 161 -15.59 -15.07 -3.04
CA ASN A 161 -15.66 -16.24 -2.17
C ASN A 161 -15.43 -15.95 -0.68
N SER A 162 -15.20 -14.70 -0.30
CA SER A 162 -15.06 -14.30 1.10
C SER A 162 -16.39 -14.37 1.86
N LYS A 163 -16.31 -14.45 3.20
CA LYS A 163 -17.45 -14.33 4.11
C LYS A 163 -18.18 -13.00 3.98
N PHE A 164 -17.44 -11.94 3.67
CA PHE A 164 -17.99 -10.60 3.49
C PHE A 164 -19.04 -10.54 2.38
N MET A 165 -18.85 -11.29 1.30
CA MET A 165 -19.77 -11.33 0.16
C MET A 165 -20.89 -12.38 0.33
N GLU A 166 -20.87 -13.19 1.39
CA GLU A 166 -21.85 -14.26 1.61
C GLU A 166 -23.31 -13.78 1.60
N PRO A 167 -23.68 -12.64 2.25
CA PRO A 167 -25.05 -12.14 2.22
C PRO A 167 -25.54 -11.73 0.82
N LEU A 168 -24.62 -11.50 -0.11
CA LEU A 168 -24.93 -11.12 -1.50
C LEU A 168 -24.98 -12.32 -2.45
N ARG A 169 -24.61 -13.52 -1.97
CA ARG A 169 -24.68 -14.72 -2.80
C ARG A 169 -26.14 -15.11 -3.01
N GLU A 170 -26.49 -15.34 -4.27
CA GLU A 170 -27.81 -15.83 -4.63
C GLU A 170 -28.07 -17.18 -3.96
N GLN A 171 -29.12 -17.24 -3.13
CA GLN A 171 -29.59 -18.52 -2.62
C GLN A 171 -30.35 -19.21 -3.74
N VAL A 172 -29.81 -20.32 -4.25
CA VAL A 172 -30.54 -21.20 -5.17
C VAL A 172 -31.64 -21.92 -4.40
N LYS A 173 -32.70 -21.18 -4.04
CA LYS A 173 -33.92 -21.73 -3.45
C LYS A 173 -35.02 -21.72 -4.49
N GLY A 174 -35.09 -22.82 -5.25
CA GLY A 174 -36.28 -23.20 -6.02
C GLY A 174 -36.52 -22.41 -7.32
N GLY A 175 -35.87 -22.84 -8.40
CA GLY A 175 -36.21 -22.40 -9.76
C GLY A 175 -35.38 -21.22 -10.25
N GLN A 176 -34.98 -21.30 -11.50
CA GLN A 176 -34.09 -20.36 -12.19
C GLN A 176 -34.58 -18.91 -12.01
N CYS A 177 -33.74 -18.07 -11.40
CA CYS A 177 -33.94 -16.61 -11.36
C CYS A 177 -33.44 -15.91 -12.63
N TYR A 178 -32.95 -16.68 -13.60
CA TYR A 178 -32.40 -16.20 -14.85
C TYR A 178 -33.42 -16.32 -15.96
N ALA A 179 -33.49 -15.30 -16.81
CA ALA A 179 -34.27 -15.40 -18.02
C ALA A 179 -33.66 -16.51 -18.92
N PRO A 180 -34.45 -17.19 -19.76
CA PRO A 180 -33.96 -18.27 -20.63
C PRO A 180 -32.78 -17.87 -21.56
N ASN A 181 -32.54 -16.57 -21.73
CA ASN A 181 -31.52 -16.01 -22.62
C ASN A 181 -30.31 -15.42 -21.85
N ASP A 182 -30.24 -15.56 -20.53
CA ASP A 182 -29.12 -15.02 -19.76
C ASP A 182 -27.90 -15.95 -19.87
N ASP A 183 -26.77 -15.43 -20.38
CA ASP A 183 -25.47 -16.11 -20.30
C ASP A 183 -24.89 -15.90 -18.89
N VAL A 184 -25.26 -16.79 -17.97
CA VAL A 184 -24.80 -16.73 -16.58
C VAL A 184 -23.45 -17.44 -16.47
N ARG A 185 -22.37 -16.64 -16.47
CA ARG A 185 -21.02 -17.14 -16.14
C ARG A 185 -20.81 -17.10 -14.64
N SER A 186 -21.20 -18.18 -13.97
CA SER A 186 -20.92 -18.36 -12.55
C SER A 186 -19.45 -18.70 -12.31
N TYR A 187 -18.77 -17.92 -11.46
CA TYR A 187 -17.37 -18.12 -11.08
C TYR A 187 -17.19 -18.97 -9.81
N SER A 188 -18.28 -19.51 -9.23
CA SER A 188 -18.26 -20.17 -7.92
C SER A 188 -17.88 -21.66 -7.93
N VAL A 189 -17.39 -22.20 -9.05
CA VAL A 189 -17.00 -23.63 -9.13
C VAL A 189 -15.48 -23.77 -9.23
N ALA A 190 -14.79 -23.67 -8.10
CA ALA A 190 -13.54 -24.40 -7.93
C ALA A 190 -13.92 -25.85 -7.55
N GLN A 191 -13.94 -26.74 -8.53
CA GLN A 191 -14.03 -28.18 -8.26
C GLN A 191 -12.81 -28.57 -7.44
N ILE A 192 -13.01 -28.82 -6.14
CA ILE A 192 -12.03 -29.56 -5.33
C ILE A 192 -12.20 -31.02 -5.75
N SER A 193 -11.33 -31.48 -6.66
CA SER A 193 -11.16 -32.90 -6.94
C SER A 193 -10.35 -33.51 -5.78
N THR A 194 -11.00 -34.36 -4.99
CA THR A 194 -10.36 -35.36 -4.11
C THR A 194 -9.56 -36.37 -4.89
#